data_AF-A0A521S072-F1
#
_entry.id   AF-A0A521S072-F1
#
_cell.length_a   1.000
_cell.length_b   1.000
_cell.length_c   1.000
_cell.angle_alpha   90.00
_cell.angle_beta   90.00
_cell.angle_gamma   90.00
#
_symmetry.space_group_name_H-M   'P 1'
#
loop_
_entity.id
_entity.type
_entity.pdbx_description
1 polymer ?
#
loop_
_entity_poly.entity_id
_entity_poly.type
_entity_poly.pdbx_seq_one_letter_code
_entity_poly.pdbx_strand_id
1 'polypeptide(L)'
;MPIRESASERGARRGRHLRTRTSSELDDARRRAGLSFRELARRLGVSVDKVQRALRGEPGALTIDFAARLAAVLGQQLSVGLYPDGDPVRDRAHRALLARLRTRLGPGMRWRTEVPIPIAGDQRSGNALIEADGFSALVEAETHLHDIQALERSIAGKQRDLGASRVVLIVSDTRHNREVIRDVVELRRRFPVGTRACLAALGRGRDPGGDALVIL
;
A
#
# COMPACT_ATOMS: atom_id res chain seq x y z
N MET A 1 -30.57 -14.35 5.89
CA MET A 1 -29.59 -14.61 4.81
C MET A 1 -28.83 -13.32 4.53
N PRO A 2 -27.49 -13.27 4.63
CA PRO A 2 -26.76 -12.07 4.26
C PRO A 2 -26.76 -11.91 2.73
N ILE A 3 -27.29 -10.79 2.24
CA ILE A 3 -27.34 -10.46 0.81
C ILE A 3 -25.88 -10.25 0.35
N ARG A 4 -25.36 -11.18 -0.45
CA ARG A 4 -24.04 -11.03 -1.07
C ARG A 4 -24.17 -10.03 -2.22
N GLU A 5 -23.72 -8.80 -1.99
CA GLU A 5 -23.63 -7.77 -3.03
C GLU A 5 -22.72 -8.23 -4.18
N SER A 6 -23.22 -8.13 -5.41
CA SER A 6 -22.51 -8.53 -6.63
C SER A 6 -21.32 -7.60 -6.92
N ALA A 7 -20.35 -8.08 -7.72
CA ALA A 7 -19.21 -7.25 -8.14
C ALA A 7 -19.65 -5.98 -8.90
N SER A 8 -20.73 -6.09 -9.68
CA SER A 8 -21.32 -4.96 -10.40
C SER A 8 -21.90 -3.91 -9.44
N GLU A 9 -22.63 -4.33 -8.42
CA GLU A 9 -23.21 -3.43 -7.41
C GLU A 9 -22.13 -2.74 -6.58
N ARG A 10 -21.09 -3.47 -6.16
CA ARG A 10 -19.91 -2.89 -5.49
C ARG A 10 -19.22 -1.84 -6.36
N GLY A 11 -19.00 -2.16 -7.64
CA GLY A 11 -18.44 -1.23 -8.62
C GLY A 11 -19.30 0.03 -8.78
N ALA A 12 -20.62 -0.14 -8.91
CA ALA A 12 -21.55 0.97 -9.01
C ALA A 12 -21.55 1.86 -7.74
N ARG A 13 -21.51 1.26 -6.54
CA ARG A 13 -21.39 1.99 -5.28
C ARG A 13 -20.07 2.75 -5.19
N ARG A 14 -18.94 2.10 -5.51
CA ARG A 14 -17.62 2.74 -5.52
C ARG A 14 -17.56 3.90 -6.50
N GLY A 15 -18.12 3.72 -7.70
CA GLY A 15 -18.23 4.76 -8.71
C GLY A 15 -19.08 5.95 -8.25
N ARG A 16 -20.20 5.72 -7.55
CA ARG A 16 -20.99 6.80 -6.93
C ARG A 16 -20.15 7.57 -5.90
N HIS A 17 -19.48 6.85 -5.00
CA HIS A 17 -18.67 7.47 -3.96
C HIS A 17 -17.52 8.32 -4.51
N LEU A 18 -16.75 7.77 -5.45
CA LEU A 18 -15.65 8.50 -6.11
C LEU A 18 -16.17 9.76 -6.82
N ARG A 19 -17.27 9.63 -7.56
CA ARG A 19 -17.87 10.76 -8.26
C ARG A 19 -18.32 11.86 -7.30
N THR A 20 -19.08 11.54 -6.26
CA THR A 20 -19.52 12.51 -5.26
C THR A 20 -18.33 13.22 -4.60
N ARG A 21 -17.31 12.46 -4.20
CA ARG A 21 -16.10 13.03 -3.59
C ARG A 21 -15.38 13.99 -4.54
N THR A 22 -15.07 13.55 -5.76
CA THR A 22 -14.38 14.38 -6.76
C THR A 22 -15.20 15.63 -7.12
N SER A 23 -16.53 15.51 -7.27
CA SER A 23 -17.41 16.65 -7.50
C SER A 23 -17.34 17.68 -6.39
N SER A 24 -17.36 17.26 -5.11
CA SER A 24 -17.23 18.16 -3.97
C SER A 24 -15.86 18.84 -3.92
N GLU A 25 -14.77 18.09 -4.10
CA GLU A 25 -13.41 18.65 -4.12
C GLU A 25 -13.24 19.72 -5.22
N LEU A 26 -13.84 19.49 -6.39
CA LEU A 26 -13.85 20.45 -7.50
C LEU A 26 -14.73 21.68 -7.21
N ASP A 27 -15.89 21.53 -6.55
CA ASP A 27 -16.73 22.69 -6.16
C ASP A 27 -16.03 23.55 -5.10
N ASP A 28 -15.35 22.92 -4.14
CA ASP A 28 -14.55 23.62 -3.14
C ASP A 28 -13.38 24.36 -3.78
N ALA A 29 -12.66 23.73 -4.71
CA ALA A 29 -11.60 24.38 -5.48
C ALA A 29 -12.12 25.57 -6.29
N ARG A 30 -13.30 25.44 -6.93
CA ARG A 30 -13.98 26.53 -7.62
C ARG A 30 -14.29 27.69 -6.68
N ARG A 31 -14.83 27.41 -5.48
CA ARG A 31 -15.14 28.44 -4.47
C ARG A 31 -13.89 29.16 -3.97
N ARG A 32 -12.81 28.43 -3.68
CA ARG A 32 -11.52 29.00 -3.29
C ARG A 32 -10.93 29.91 -4.38
N ALA A 33 -11.11 29.51 -5.64
CA ALA A 33 -10.70 30.32 -6.79
C ALA A 33 -11.65 31.51 -7.09
N GLY A 34 -12.74 31.68 -6.32
CA GLY A 34 -13.71 32.77 -6.52
C GLY A 34 -14.50 32.67 -7.83
N LEU A 35 -14.49 31.52 -8.51
CA LEU A 35 -15.08 31.39 -9.84
C LEU A 35 -16.58 31.08 -9.75
N SER A 36 -17.40 31.83 -10.48
CA SER A 36 -18.80 31.46 -10.69
C SER A 36 -18.92 30.24 -11.62
N PHE A 37 -20.06 29.56 -11.61
CA PHE A 37 -20.33 28.48 -12.59
C PHE A 37 -20.29 28.98 -14.03
N ARG A 38 -20.73 30.22 -14.30
CA ARG A 38 -20.68 30.83 -15.63
C ARG A 38 -19.25 31.03 -16.10
N GLU A 39 -18.41 31.55 -15.22
CA GLU A 39 -17.01 31.80 -15.55
C GLU A 39 -16.24 30.50 -15.77
N LEU A 40 -16.48 29.49 -14.93
CA LEU A 40 -15.88 28.16 -15.10
C LEU A 40 -16.33 27.50 -16.42
N ALA A 41 -17.62 27.58 -16.75
CA ALA A 41 -18.17 27.07 -18.00
C ALA A 41 -17.58 27.78 -19.24
N ARG A 42 -17.42 29.10 -19.17
CA ARG A 42 -16.79 29.91 -20.22
C ARG A 42 -15.34 29.48 -20.47
N ARG A 43 -14.54 29.33 -19.42
CA ARG A 43 -13.14 28.86 -19.52
C ARG A 43 -13.02 27.46 -20.11
N LEU A 44 -14.02 26.61 -19.87
CA LEU A 44 -14.06 25.24 -20.38
C LEU A 44 -14.72 25.13 -21.76
N GLY A 45 -15.33 26.19 -22.30
CA GLY A 45 -16.06 26.15 -23.56
C GLY A 45 -17.25 25.19 -23.53
N VAL A 46 -18.01 25.15 -22.43
CA VAL A 46 -19.17 24.27 -22.24
C VAL A 46 -20.36 25.04 -21.65
N SER A 47 -21.54 24.42 -21.62
CA SER A 47 -22.71 25.01 -20.96
C SER A 47 -22.56 25.05 -19.44
N VAL A 48 -23.21 26.04 -18.81
CA VAL A 48 -23.29 26.17 -17.35
C VAL A 48 -23.93 24.94 -16.72
N ASP A 49 -24.98 24.41 -17.35
CA ASP A 49 -25.68 23.21 -16.93
C ASP A 49 -24.73 22.01 -16.83
N LYS A 50 -23.87 21.79 -17.84
CA LYS A 50 -22.89 20.70 -17.82
C LYS A 50 -21.95 20.78 -16.62
N VAL A 51 -21.49 21.99 -16.27
CA VAL A 51 -20.65 22.22 -15.08
C VAL A 51 -21.43 21.95 -13.80
N GLN A 52 -22.67 22.45 -13.68
CA GLN A 52 -23.49 22.25 -12.49
C GLN A 52 -23.83 20.78 -12.26
N ARG A 53 -24.24 20.05 -13.30
CA ARG A 53 -24.52 18.61 -13.22
C ARG A 53 -23.28 17.81 -12.81
N ALA A 54 -22.12 18.16 -13.37
CA ALA A 54 -20.85 17.54 -13.01
C ALA A 54 -20.45 17.81 -11.55
N LEU A 55 -20.60 19.05 -11.06
CA LEU A 55 -20.27 19.41 -9.67
C LEU A 55 -21.33 18.98 -8.65
N ARG A 56 -22.53 18.60 -9.08
CA ARG A 56 -23.52 17.87 -8.27
C ARG A 56 -23.26 16.35 -8.21
N GLY A 57 -22.30 15.85 -8.98
CA GLY A 57 -22.01 14.43 -9.05
C GLY A 57 -23.10 13.62 -9.76
N GLU A 58 -23.77 14.22 -10.74
CA GLU A 58 -24.76 13.49 -11.55
C GLU A 58 -24.08 12.37 -12.37
N PRO A 59 -24.69 11.18 -12.45
CA PRO A 59 -24.18 10.10 -13.29
C PRO A 59 -24.01 10.55 -14.76
N GLY A 60 -22.86 10.25 -15.36
CA GLY A 60 -22.56 10.59 -16.75
C GLY A 60 -22.15 12.04 -17.00
N ALA A 61 -22.37 12.96 -16.06
CA ALA A 61 -21.99 14.37 -16.21
C ALA A 61 -20.49 14.63 -15.91
N LEU A 62 -19.93 13.90 -14.93
CA LEU A 62 -18.51 13.98 -14.56
C LEU A 62 -17.74 12.75 -15.06
N THR A 63 -17.29 12.81 -16.32
CA THR A 63 -16.31 11.87 -16.88
C THR A 63 -14.90 12.17 -16.37
N ILE A 64 -13.97 11.21 -16.43
CA ILE A 64 -12.55 11.43 -16.09
C ILE A 64 -11.97 12.61 -16.89
N ASP A 65 -12.19 12.65 -18.22
CA ASP A 65 -11.69 13.72 -19.08
C ASP A 65 -12.18 15.10 -18.65
N PHE A 66 -13.48 15.19 -18.35
CA PHE A 66 -14.08 16.46 -17.90
C PHE A 66 -13.62 16.86 -16.50
N ALA A 67 -13.43 15.90 -15.58
CA ALA A 67 -12.85 16.14 -14.26
C ALA A 67 -11.41 16.65 -14.38
N ALA A 68 -10.60 16.09 -15.28
CA ALA A 68 -9.23 16.54 -15.54
C ALA A 68 -9.20 17.98 -16.08
N ARG A 69 -10.09 18.32 -17.01
CA ARG A 69 -10.23 19.68 -17.55
C ARG A 69 -10.66 20.68 -16.48
N LEU A 70 -11.65 20.32 -15.65
CA LEU A 70 -12.08 21.12 -14.49
C LEU A 70 -10.92 21.36 -13.52
N ALA A 71 -10.20 20.29 -13.15
CA ALA A 71 -9.05 20.36 -12.27
C ALA A 71 -7.98 21.32 -12.83
N ALA A 72 -7.60 21.18 -14.10
CA ALA A 72 -6.60 22.02 -14.74
C ALA A 72 -6.97 23.52 -14.71
N VAL A 73 -8.23 23.87 -15.03
CA VAL A 73 -8.71 25.26 -14.97
C VAL A 73 -8.71 25.82 -13.54
N LEU A 74 -8.87 24.94 -12.54
CA LEU A 74 -8.84 25.28 -11.12
C LEU A 74 -7.44 25.20 -10.49
N GLY A 75 -6.38 25.01 -11.29
CA GLY A 75 -5.01 24.90 -10.82
C GLY A 75 -4.73 23.61 -10.04
N GLN A 76 -5.48 22.54 -10.30
CA GLN A 76 -5.35 21.22 -9.71
C GLN A 76 -4.90 20.19 -10.75
N GLN A 77 -4.37 19.07 -10.29
CA GLN A 77 -4.04 17.92 -11.14
C GLN A 77 -4.88 16.71 -10.73
N LEU A 78 -5.64 16.13 -11.67
CA LEU A 78 -6.36 14.89 -11.44
C LEU A 78 -5.37 13.70 -11.52
N SER A 79 -5.39 12.84 -10.51
CA SER A 79 -4.67 11.56 -10.50
C SER A 79 -5.66 10.43 -10.27
N VAL A 80 -5.59 9.38 -11.10
CA VAL A 80 -6.47 8.21 -11.02
C VAL A 80 -5.60 6.95 -11.01
N GLY A 81 -5.83 6.08 -10.02
CA GLY A 81 -5.16 4.79 -9.89
C GLY A 81 -6.18 3.68 -9.68
N LEU A 82 -5.90 2.51 -10.27
CA LEU A 82 -6.63 1.29 -9.98
C LEU A 82 -5.89 0.49 -8.92
N TYR A 83 -6.65 0.00 -7.94
CA TYR A 83 -6.14 -0.84 -6.88
C TYR A 83 -6.93 -2.16 -6.90
N PRO A 84 -6.29 -3.30 -6.61
CA PRO A 84 -6.99 -4.58 -6.51
C PRO A 84 -8.20 -4.48 -5.55
N ASP A 85 -9.38 -4.93 -5.99
CA ASP A 85 -10.59 -5.03 -5.17
C ASP A 85 -10.63 -6.40 -4.49
N GLY A 86 -10.87 -6.42 -3.17
CA GLY A 86 -10.79 -7.62 -2.32
C GLY A 86 -9.37 -7.97 -1.85
N ASP A 87 -9.26 -8.98 -0.97
CA ASP A 87 -7.96 -9.50 -0.54
C ASP A 87 -7.21 -10.02 -1.77
N PRO A 88 -6.07 -9.43 -2.13
CA PRO A 88 -5.40 -9.77 -3.38
C PRO A 88 -5.02 -11.26 -3.35
N VAL A 89 -5.05 -11.94 -4.50
CA VAL A 89 -4.47 -13.29 -4.67
C VAL A 89 -3.01 -13.36 -4.15
N ARG A 90 -2.33 -12.20 -4.11
CA ARG A 90 -1.03 -11.97 -3.46
C ARG A 90 -1.00 -12.37 -1.99
N ASP A 91 -2.11 -12.27 -1.29
CA ASP A 91 -2.19 -12.55 0.14
C ASP A 91 -2.12 -14.05 0.44
N ARG A 92 -2.48 -14.96 -0.48
CA ARG A 92 -2.27 -16.40 -0.22
C ARG A 92 -0.79 -16.75 -0.20
N ALA A 93 -0.03 -16.27 -1.19
CA ALA A 93 1.39 -16.54 -1.29
C ALA A 93 2.19 -15.79 -0.19
N HIS A 94 1.84 -14.53 0.10
CA HIS A 94 2.42 -13.80 1.23
C HIS A 94 2.08 -14.45 2.57
N ARG A 95 0.80 -14.80 2.83
CA ARG A 95 0.42 -15.53 4.05
C ARG A 95 1.12 -16.87 4.14
N ALA A 96 1.30 -17.58 3.03
CA ALA A 96 2.05 -18.84 3.01
C ALA A 96 3.53 -18.62 3.39
N LEU A 97 4.19 -17.57 2.87
CA LEU A 97 5.55 -17.21 3.28
C LEU A 97 5.64 -16.88 4.77
N LEU A 98 4.73 -16.02 5.26
CA LEU A 98 4.67 -15.64 6.67
C LEU A 98 4.40 -16.85 7.56
N ALA A 99 3.48 -17.74 7.16
CA ALA A 99 3.21 -18.98 7.88
C ALA A 99 4.45 -19.90 7.92
N ARG A 100 5.19 -20.00 6.81
CA ARG A 100 6.43 -20.78 6.75
C ARG A 100 7.53 -20.22 7.65
N LEU A 101 7.63 -18.90 7.81
CA LEU A 101 8.54 -18.33 8.81
C LEU A 101 8.03 -18.58 10.23
N ARG A 102 6.74 -18.39 10.48
CA ARG A 102 6.12 -18.57 11.80
C ARG A 102 6.38 -19.97 12.36
N THR A 103 6.33 -21.02 11.54
CA THR A 103 6.62 -22.39 11.99
C THR A 103 8.09 -22.64 12.35
N ARG A 104 8.99 -21.69 12.06
CA ARG A 104 10.42 -21.76 12.39
C ARG A 104 10.80 -20.96 13.64
N LEU A 105 9.85 -20.24 14.26
CA LEU A 105 10.14 -19.43 15.43
C LEU A 105 10.28 -20.31 16.68
N GLY A 106 11.28 -19.99 17.51
CA GLY A 106 11.52 -20.67 18.76
C GLY A 106 10.44 -20.39 19.81
N PRO A 107 10.39 -21.20 20.89
CA PRO A 107 9.51 -20.95 22.03
C PRO A 107 9.82 -19.58 22.67
N GLY A 108 8.78 -18.90 23.14
CA GLY A 108 8.90 -17.58 23.80
C GLY A 108 8.85 -16.38 22.86
N MET A 109 8.87 -16.59 21.54
CA MET A 109 8.66 -15.50 20.57
C MET A 109 7.17 -15.24 20.36
N ARG A 110 6.75 -13.97 20.42
CA ARG A 110 5.41 -13.54 20.03
C ARG A 110 5.39 -13.18 18.56
N TRP A 111 4.27 -13.48 17.92
CA TRP A 111 4.04 -13.24 16.50
C TRP A 111 2.74 -12.47 16.31
N ARG A 112 2.83 -11.29 15.72
CA ARG A 112 1.67 -10.44 15.37
C ARG A 112 1.68 -10.17 13.88
N THR A 113 0.55 -10.29 13.21
CA THR A 113 0.40 -9.97 11.78
C THR A 113 -0.35 -8.65 11.61
N GLU A 114 -0.21 -8.04 10.43
CA GLU A 114 -0.92 -6.81 10.04
C GLU A 114 -0.76 -5.72 11.09
N VAL A 115 0.49 -5.48 11.51
CA VAL A 115 0.77 -4.57 12.63
C VAL A 115 0.58 -3.13 12.15
N PRO A 116 -0.41 -2.39 12.67
CA PRO A 116 -0.67 -1.04 12.22
C PRO A 116 0.48 -0.12 12.66
N ILE A 117 0.83 0.84 11.80
CA ILE A 117 1.74 1.91 12.19
C ILE A 117 1.03 2.78 13.24
N PRO A 118 1.64 3.12 14.40
CA PRO A 118 1.00 3.86 15.47
C PRO A 118 0.90 5.38 15.19
N ILE A 119 0.48 5.74 13.97
CA ILE A 119 0.27 7.12 13.52
C ILE A 119 -1.20 7.26 13.16
N ALA A 120 -1.90 8.19 13.80
CA ALA A 120 -3.33 8.38 13.62
C ALA A 120 -3.67 8.69 12.14
N GLY A 121 -4.60 7.91 11.57
CA GLY A 121 -5.02 8.05 10.17
C GLY A 121 -4.07 7.43 9.14
N ASP A 122 -2.93 6.89 9.56
CA ASP A 122 -2.03 6.14 8.69
C ASP A 122 -2.62 4.74 8.40
N GLN A 123 -2.68 4.40 7.11
CA GLN A 123 -3.23 3.12 6.65
C GLN A 123 -2.14 2.08 6.38
N ARG A 124 -0.86 2.43 6.54
CA ARG A 124 0.26 1.51 6.40
C ARG A 124 0.24 0.48 7.54
N SER A 125 0.73 -0.72 7.23
CA SER A 125 0.96 -1.77 8.21
C SER A 125 2.23 -2.56 7.87
N GLY A 126 2.87 -3.10 8.89
CA GLY A 126 3.88 -4.14 8.74
C GLY A 126 3.22 -5.49 8.49
N ASN A 127 3.82 -6.35 7.66
CA ASN A 127 3.21 -7.67 7.41
C ASN A 127 3.16 -8.51 8.69
N ALA A 128 4.26 -8.52 9.45
CA ALA A 128 4.28 -9.09 10.79
C ALA A 128 5.36 -8.46 11.68
N LEU A 129 5.24 -8.71 12.99
CA LEU A 129 6.21 -8.34 14.00
C LEU A 129 6.53 -9.57 14.85
N ILE A 130 7.82 -9.86 14.99
CA ILE A 130 8.35 -10.81 15.96
C ILE A 130 8.77 -10.01 17.19
N GLU A 131 8.31 -10.43 18.36
CA GLU A 131 8.73 -9.84 19.64
C GLU A 131 9.32 -10.94 20.52
N ALA A 132 10.52 -10.73 21.03
CA ALA A 132 11.19 -11.63 21.95
C ALA A 132 11.92 -10.81 23.03
N ASP A 133 12.48 -11.49 24.02
CA ASP A 133 13.22 -10.80 25.07
C ASP A 133 14.46 -10.11 24.46
N GLY A 134 14.56 -8.80 24.69
CA GLY A 134 15.67 -7.97 24.20
C GLY A 134 15.63 -7.56 22.72
N PHE A 135 14.67 -8.00 21.90
CA PHE A 135 14.55 -7.51 20.52
C PHE A 135 13.16 -7.63 19.89
N SER A 136 12.92 -6.79 18.88
CA SER A 136 11.77 -6.86 17.99
C SER A 136 12.21 -6.82 16.52
N ALA A 137 11.56 -7.59 15.66
CA ALA A 137 11.87 -7.65 14.24
C ALA A 137 10.62 -7.43 13.39
N LEU A 138 10.63 -6.38 12.57
CA LEU A 138 9.65 -6.18 11.51
C LEU A 138 9.88 -7.24 10.44
N VAL A 139 8.83 -7.95 10.07
CA VAL A 139 8.85 -8.93 9.00
C VAL A 139 8.06 -8.38 7.82
N GLU A 140 8.71 -8.35 6.66
CA GLU A 140 8.10 -7.99 5.38
C GLU A 140 8.32 -9.16 4.42
N ALA A 141 7.28 -9.54 3.70
CA ALA A 141 7.29 -10.66 2.78
C ALA A 141 7.13 -10.14 1.35
N GLU A 142 7.96 -10.64 0.44
CA GLU A 142 7.92 -10.29 -0.98
C GLU A 142 7.95 -11.55 -1.84
N THR A 143 6.90 -11.76 -2.64
CA THR A 143 6.86 -12.91 -3.56
C THR A 143 7.66 -12.65 -4.83
N HIS A 144 7.88 -11.38 -5.20
CA HIS A 144 8.61 -11.01 -6.40
C HIS A 144 9.34 -9.67 -6.23
N LEU A 145 10.67 -9.68 -6.35
CA LEU A 145 11.49 -8.48 -6.24
C LEU A 145 11.50 -7.70 -7.57
N HIS A 146 11.19 -6.40 -7.52
CA HIS A 146 11.22 -5.52 -8.68
C HIS A 146 11.96 -4.21 -8.36
N ASP A 147 11.29 -3.29 -7.69
CA ASP A 147 11.85 -1.99 -7.33
C ASP A 147 12.47 -2.07 -5.92
N ILE A 148 13.76 -2.40 -5.90
CA ILE A 148 14.52 -2.54 -4.64
C ILE A 148 14.58 -1.23 -3.87
N GLN A 149 14.72 -0.09 -4.56
CA GLN A 149 14.82 1.21 -3.90
C GLN A 149 13.50 1.64 -3.26
N ALA A 150 12.36 1.36 -3.91
CA ALA A 150 11.05 1.58 -3.31
C ALA A 150 10.80 0.64 -2.13
N LEU A 151 11.19 -0.63 -2.27
CA LEU A 151 11.08 -1.63 -1.20
C LEU A 151 11.87 -1.19 0.04
N GLU A 152 13.15 -0.85 -0.12
CA GLU A 152 14.00 -0.39 0.99
C GLU A 152 13.46 0.87 1.67
N ARG A 153 12.98 1.86 0.89
CA ARG A 153 12.36 3.07 1.46
C ARG A 153 11.12 2.76 2.28
N SER A 154 10.26 1.87 1.76
CA SER A 154 9.04 1.45 2.46
C SER A 154 9.36 0.72 3.76
N ILE A 155 10.28 -0.25 3.71
CA ILE A 155 10.76 -1.01 4.87
C ILE A 155 11.36 -0.08 5.92
N ALA A 156 12.25 0.83 5.53
CA ALA A 156 12.93 1.73 6.46
C ALA A 156 11.94 2.68 7.17
N GLY A 157 10.91 3.15 6.46
CA GLY A 157 9.84 3.95 7.06
C GLY A 157 9.07 3.15 8.11
N LYS A 158 8.60 1.95 7.75
CA LYS A 158 7.85 1.08 8.67
C LYS A 158 8.69 0.67 9.89
N GLN A 159 9.95 0.29 9.69
CA GLN A 159 10.86 -0.10 10.78
C GLN A 159 10.99 1.01 11.81
N ARG A 160 11.23 2.23 11.34
CA ARG A 160 11.35 3.43 12.18
C ARG A 160 10.06 3.69 12.95
N ASP A 161 8.94 3.74 12.25
CA ASP A 161 7.66 4.13 12.83
C ASP A 161 7.09 3.07 13.79
N LEU A 162 7.46 1.79 13.61
CA LEU A 162 7.13 0.69 14.53
C LEU A 162 8.13 0.52 15.67
N GLY A 163 9.27 1.24 15.66
CA GLY A 163 10.33 1.06 16.63
C GLY A 163 10.98 -0.34 16.60
N ALA A 164 10.95 -1.02 15.45
CA ALA A 164 11.49 -2.36 15.32
C ALA A 164 13.02 -2.34 15.27
N SER A 165 13.67 -3.09 16.17
CA SER A 165 15.13 -3.14 16.26
C SER A 165 15.81 -3.84 15.08
N ARG A 166 15.07 -4.73 14.39
CA ARG A 166 15.53 -5.51 13.24
C ARG A 166 14.50 -5.52 12.12
N VAL A 167 14.95 -5.88 10.92
CA VAL A 167 14.09 -6.25 9.80
C VAL A 167 14.44 -7.66 9.30
N VAL A 168 13.42 -8.47 9.06
CA VAL A 168 13.53 -9.74 8.34
C VAL A 168 12.72 -9.61 7.04
N LEU A 169 13.41 -9.47 5.91
CA LEU A 169 12.80 -9.52 4.59
C LEU A 169 12.74 -10.97 4.12
N ILE A 170 11.53 -11.54 4.06
CA ILE A 170 11.29 -12.87 3.50
C ILE A 170 11.01 -12.73 2.02
N VAL A 171 11.69 -13.51 1.19
CA VAL A 171 11.49 -13.52 -0.25
C VAL A 171 11.12 -14.93 -0.72
N SER A 172 10.15 -15.05 -1.63
CA SER A 172 9.85 -16.37 -2.24
C SER A 172 11.07 -16.95 -2.94
N ASP A 173 11.27 -18.25 -2.77
CA ASP A 173 12.28 -19.02 -3.48
C ASP A 173 11.94 -19.19 -4.97
N THR A 174 12.30 -18.19 -5.77
CA THR A 174 12.17 -18.22 -7.23
C THR A 174 13.52 -17.95 -7.89
N ARG A 175 13.68 -18.42 -9.13
CA ARG A 175 14.88 -18.13 -9.94
C ARG A 175 15.12 -16.63 -10.08
N HIS A 176 14.07 -15.88 -10.41
CA HIS A 176 14.12 -14.42 -10.55
C HIS A 176 14.61 -13.75 -9.26
N ASN A 177 14.03 -14.09 -8.11
CA ASN A 177 14.41 -13.48 -6.84
C ASN A 177 15.87 -13.80 -6.48
N ARG A 178 16.33 -15.03 -6.71
CA ARG A 178 17.74 -15.42 -6.50
C ARG A 178 18.69 -14.64 -7.40
N GLU A 179 18.32 -14.43 -8.67
CA GLU A 179 19.06 -13.58 -9.61
C GLU A 179 19.18 -12.15 -9.09
N VAL A 180 18.05 -11.51 -8.75
CA VAL A 180 18.03 -10.15 -8.19
C VAL A 180 18.88 -10.04 -6.92
N ILE A 181 18.75 -10.97 -5.97
CA ILE A 181 19.50 -10.95 -4.70
C ILE A 181 21.02 -11.08 -4.93
N ARG A 182 21.42 -11.88 -5.92
CA ARG A 182 22.82 -12.05 -6.29
C ARG A 182 23.36 -10.76 -6.90
N ASP A 183 22.61 -10.16 -7.80
CA ASP A 183 23.09 -9.06 -8.65
C ASP A 183 23.01 -7.70 -7.95
N VAL A 184 22.08 -7.52 -7.01
CA VAL A 184 21.91 -6.25 -6.26
C VAL A 184 22.74 -6.27 -4.97
N VAL A 185 23.88 -5.59 -5.00
CA VAL A 185 24.83 -5.53 -3.87
C VAL A 185 24.25 -4.77 -2.68
N GLU A 186 23.45 -3.73 -2.94
CA GLU A 186 22.81 -2.87 -1.95
C GLU A 186 21.93 -3.69 -1.00
N LEU A 187 21.16 -4.63 -1.54
CA LEU A 187 20.29 -5.50 -0.77
C LEU A 187 21.09 -6.37 0.21
N ARG A 188 22.25 -6.90 -0.23
CA ARG A 188 23.16 -7.67 0.64
C ARG A 188 23.82 -6.82 1.72
N ARG A 189 24.09 -5.54 1.43
CA ARG A 189 24.61 -4.59 2.43
C ARG A 189 23.53 -4.23 3.46
N ARG A 190 22.29 -4.02 3.02
CA ARG A 190 21.15 -3.70 3.88
C ARG A 190 20.78 -4.88 4.77
N PHE A 191 20.87 -6.11 4.26
CA PHE A 191 20.50 -7.34 4.96
C PHE A 191 21.70 -8.29 5.09
N PRO A 192 22.65 -8.01 6.01
CA PRO A 192 23.89 -8.78 6.15
C PRO A 192 23.66 -10.22 6.64
N VAL A 193 22.53 -10.51 7.29
CA VAL A 193 22.25 -11.85 7.82
C VAL A 193 21.50 -12.69 6.79
N GLY A 194 22.12 -13.78 6.34
CA GLY A 194 21.50 -14.70 5.37
C GLY A 194 20.50 -15.68 6.00
N THR A 195 19.70 -16.33 5.13
CA THR A 195 18.65 -17.31 5.46
C THR A 195 19.01 -18.27 6.59
N ARG A 196 20.15 -18.99 6.47
CA ARG A 196 20.52 -20.05 7.44
C ARG A 196 20.79 -19.48 8.83
N ALA A 197 21.56 -18.39 8.90
CA ALA A 197 21.92 -17.77 10.17
C ALA A 197 20.70 -17.18 10.86
N CYS A 198 19.84 -16.48 10.11
CA CYS A 198 18.59 -15.91 10.62
C CYS A 198 17.67 -17.00 11.18
N LEU A 199 17.35 -18.04 10.39
CA LEU A 199 16.44 -19.11 10.83
C LEU A 199 16.99 -19.89 12.03
N ALA A 200 18.31 -20.09 12.11
CA ALA A 200 18.93 -20.74 13.26
C ALA A 200 18.84 -19.88 14.54
N ALA A 201 19.00 -18.57 14.43
CA ALA A 201 18.86 -17.65 15.56
C ALA A 201 17.40 -17.55 16.02
N LEU A 202 16.47 -17.31 15.10
CA LEU A 202 15.04 -17.22 15.39
C LEU A 202 14.48 -18.54 15.95
N GLY A 203 14.91 -19.69 15.42
CA GLY A 203 14.51 -21.00 15.94
C GLY A 203 14.98 -21.26 17.38
N ARG A 204 16.00 -20.53 17.85
CA ARG A 204 16.48 -20.55 19.24
C ARG A 204 15.94 -19.39 20.07
N GLY A 205 15.03 -18.57 19.53
CA GLY A 205 14.49 -17.39 20.20
C GLY A 205 15.50 -16.26 20.38
N ARG A 206 16.55 -16.16 19.56
CA ARG A 206 17.64 -15.18 19.69
C ARG A 206 17.60 -14.13 18.58
N ASP A 207 18.16 -12.96 18.88
CA ASP A 207 18.41 -11.92 17.88
C ASP A 207 19.33 -12.47 16.77
N PRO A 208 18.96 -12.34 15.48
CA PRO A 208 19.83 -12.68 14.36
C PRO A 208 21.14 -11.88 14.30
N GLY A 209 21.26 -10.79 15.07
CA GLY A 209 22.46 -9.94 15.16
C GLY A 209 22.54 -8.86 14.08
N GLY A 210 21.53 -8.78 13.22
CA GLY A 210 21.44 -7.80 12.14
C GLY A 210 20.20 -8.04 11.29
N ASP A 211 19.97 -7.13 10.34
CA ASP A 211 18.83 -7.26 9.43
C ASP A 211 19.06 -8.42 8.46
N ALA A 212 18.01 -9.19 8.23
CA ALA A 212 18.09 -10.49 7.59
C ALA A 212 17.30 -10.57 6.29
N LEU A 213 17.89 -11.26 5.30
CA LEU A 213 17.24 -11.66 4.07
C LEU A 213 17.04 -13.18 4.08
N VAL A 214 15.78 -13.61 4.06
CA VAL A 214 15.39 -15.01 4.18
C VAL A 214 14.68 -15.45 2.91
N ILE A 215 15.26 -16.42 2.21
CA ILE A 215 14.61 -17.05 1.05
C ILE A 215 13.85 -18.29 1.54
N LEU A 216 12.53 -18.32 1.34
CA LEU A 216 11.66 -19.45 1.65
C LEU A 216 10.92 -19.93 0.39
#